data_AF-A0A1E3IE60-F1
#
_entry.id   AF-A0A1E3IE60-F1
#
_cell.length_a   1.000
_cell.length_b   1.000
_cell.length_c   1.000
_cell.angle_alpha   90.00
_cell.angle_beta   90.00
_cell.angle_gamma   90.00
#
_symmetry.space_group_name_H-M   'P 1'
#
loop_
_entity.id
_entity.type
_entity.pdbx_description
1 polymer ?
#
loop_
_entity_poly.entity_id
_entity_poly.type
_entity_poly.pdbx_seq_one_letter_code
_entity_poly.pdbx_strand_id
1 'polypeptide(L)'
;MSPKESQLLNEVLENTQLQHQPFVVIRDQSWFPAKPILRELVRRAVARGETPTLVSTLNPIEDLVPCGMPVGRIKTLDLSGEVAGYSALGPFSETKERIVSSYKGGQMFIDAIDVLAEDYTASSVICLVRELLTSVKAHKSPSRLVLLLSEGSLLSHLISPTFSTTLTLLTPHSSALLTHLSKLYLSPISENPSPNYWMVLENAVKRQTGKELALRGEEDVEFGWAKGEVVVIQVLVRKATGGMKGTSRSLEALTPTSLPGALVVCPLSSILDLTPFSLPQSSSVLGTTEPTHASLDLPFNLALTDKQKQKRDQVPLPYAHEGEGASGDLIWIDEEETDDEEI
;
A
#
# COMPACT_ATOMS: atom_id res chain seq x y z
N MET A 1 14.30 -10.14 22.19
CA MET A 1 13.72 -8.86 21.72
C MET A 1 13.31 -9.09 20.28
N SER A 2 12.01 -9.21 19.99
CA SER A 2 11.58 -9.26 18.58
C SER A 2 11.94 -7.93 17.92
N PRO A 3 12.39 -7.92 16.66
CA PRO A 3 12.51 -6.66 15.93
C PRO A 3 11.13 -6.00 15.93
N LYS A 4 11.04 -4.77 16.42
CA LYS A 4 9.84 -3.95 16.17
C LYS A 4 9.77 -3.79 14.66
N GLU A 5 8.90 -4.54 14.00
CA GLU A 5 8.50 -4.25 12.62
C GLU A 5 7.98 -2.81 12.62
N SER A 6 8.81 -1.90 12.12
CA SER A 6 8.49 -0.49 12.05
C SER A 6 7.43 -0.30 10.98
N GLN A 7 6.18 -0.19 11.41
CA GLN A 7 5.05 0.16 10.55
C GLN A 7 5.22 1.59 10.03
N LEU A 8 5.79 1.71 8.84
CA LEU A 8 6.10 2.99 8.19
C LEU A 8 4.82 3.80 7.97
N LEU A 9 3.68 3.14 7.70
CA LEU A 9 2.38 3.80 7.60
C LEU A 9 2.01 4.47 8.92
N ASN A 10 2.20 3.79 10.06
CA ASN A 10 1.86 4.35 11.35
C ASN A 10 2.71 5.59 11.66
N GLU A 11 4.00 5.58 11.30
CA GLU A 11 4.87 6.77 11.42
C GLU A 11 4.39 7.94 10.56
N VAL A 12 3.92 7.66 9.33
CA VAL A 12 3.34 8.68 8.44
C VAL A 12 2.05 9.25 9.01
N LEU A 13 1.16 8.38 9.49
CA LEU A 13 -0.14 8.78 10.05
C LEU A 13 0.04 9.62 11.33
N GLU A 14 1.00 9.25 12.18
CA GLU A 14 1.35 9.98 13.40
C GLU A 14 2.24 11.21 13.18
N ASN A 15 2.79 11.39 11.97
CA ASN A 15 3.77 12.44 11.69
C ASN A 15 5.02 12.35 12.60
N THR A 16 5.42 11.13 12.96
CA THR A 16 6.56 10.83 13.85
C THR A 16 7.79 10.33 13.09
N GLN A 17 7.82 10.52 11.77
CA GLN A 17 8.94 10.12 10.94
C GLN A 17 10.23 10.83 11.40
N LEU A 18 11.33 10.07 11.51
CA LEU A 18 12.63 10.59 11.97
C LEU A 18 13.10 11.80 11.15
N GLN A 19 12.83 11.79 9.85
CA GLN A 19 13.06 12.93 8.97
C GLN A 19 11.71 13.53 8.61
N HIS A 20 11.57 14.82 8.89
CA HIS A 20 10.38 15.58 8.58
C HIS A 20 10.03 15.49 7.08
N GLN A 21 8.81 15.04 6.78
CA GLN A 21 8.26 14.95 5.42
C GLN A 21 7.20 16.06 5.23
N PRO A 22 7.57 17.22 4.66
CA PRO A 22 6.65 18.35 4.52
C PRO A 22 5.59 18.12 3.44
N PHE A 23 5.72 17.08 2.61
CA PHE A 23 4.84 16.83 1.47
C PHE A 23 4.32 15.40 1.47
N VAL A 24 3.01 15.25 1.57
CA VAL A 24 2.29 13.98 1.56
C VAL A 24 1.25 14.02 0.43
N VAL A 25 1.22 12.98 -0.37
CA VAL A 25 0.23 12.76 -1.41
C VAL A 25 -0.51 11.46 -1.13
N ILE A 26 -1.83 11.52 -1.16
CA ILE A 26 -2.70 10.35 -1.06
C ILE A 26 -3.36 10.18 -2.42
N ARG A 27 -3.15 9.02 -3.05
CA ARG A 27 -3.81 8.69 -4.31
C ARG A 27 -5.25 8.29 -4.04
N ASP A 28 -6.15 9.02 -4.65
CA ASP A 28 -7.55 8.66 -4.77
C ASP A 28 -7.72 7.62 -5.88
N GLN A 29 -8.59 6.65 -5.65
CA GLN A 29 -8.83 5.54 -6.57
C GLN A 29 -10.33 5.38 -6.78
N SER A 30 -10.76 5.05 -7.99
CA SER A 30 -12.19 4.89 -8.29
C SER A 30 -12.88 3.80 -7.46
N TRP A 31 -12.14 2.78 -7.02
CA TRP A 31 -12.65 1.68 -6.20
C TRP A 31 -12.46 1.90 -4.70
N PHE A 32 -11.60 2.84 -4.31
CA PHE A 32 -11.37 3.21 -2.91
C PHE A 32 -11.20 4.73 -2.80
N PRO A 33 -12.23 5.44 -2.27
CA PRO A 33 -12.09 6.86 -2.02
C PRO A 33 -11.07 7.05 -0.90
N ALA A 34 -10.02 7.86 -1.12
CA ALA A 34 -8.95 8.05 -0.15
C ALA A 34 -9.31 9.01 1.02
N LYS A 35 -10.56 9.51 1.05
CA LYS A 35 -11.12 10.33 2.14
C LYS A 35 -10.96 9.73 3.54
N PRO A 36 -11.16 8.41 3.79
CA PRO A 36 -10.98 7.82 5.11
C PRO A 36 -9.54 7.97 5.64
N ILE A 37 -8.54 7.86 4.76
CA ILE A 37 -7.13 8.07 5.11
C ILE A 37 -6.89 9.55 5.47
N LEU A 38 -7.46 10.47 4.68
CA LEU A 38 -7.40 11.91 4.95
C LEU A 38 -8.03 12.24 6.32
N ARG A 39 -9.24 11.73 6.59
CA ARG A 39 -9.94 11.89 7.87
C ARG A 39 -9.08 11.36 9.03
N GLU A 40 -8.47 10.19 8.86
CA GLU A 40 -7.60 9.61 9.88
C GLU A 40 -6.37 10.50 10.18
N LEU A 41 -5.75 11.08 9.15
CA LEU A 41 -4.64 12.02 9.31
C LEU A 41 -5.05 13.30 10.04
N VAL A 42 -6.24 13.84 9.72
CA VAL A 42 -6.82 15.01 10.40
C VAL A 42 -7.12 14.65 11.87
N ARG A 43 -7.75 13.50 12.11
CA ARG A 43 -8.10 12.99 13.45
C ARG A 43 -6.86 12.91 14.34
N ARG A 44 -5.78 12.29 13.85
CA ARG A 44 -4.51 12.17 14.59
C ARG A 44 -3.84 13.53 14.81
N ALA A 45 -3.89 14.44 13.84
CA ALA A 45 -3.39 15.82 14.02
C ALA A 45 -4.09 16.55 15.17
N VAL A 46 -5.42 16.51 15.21
CA VAL A 46 -6.18 17.16 16.29
C VAL A 46 -5.99 16.44 17.63
N ALA A 47 -5.83 15.11 17.63
CA ALA A 47 -5.51 14.34 18.83
C ALA A 47 -4.17 14.75 19.46
N ARG A 48 -3.20 15.18 18.63
CA ARG A 48 -1.92 15.77 19.08
C ARG A 48 -2.03 17.23 19.52
N GLY A 49 -3.22 17.82 19.49
CA GLY A 49 -3.45 19.23 19.84
C GLY A 49 -3.07 20.22 18.73
N GLU A 50 -2.86 19.74 17.49
CA GLU A 50 -2.61 20.61 16.34
C GLU A 50 -3.93 21.23 15.84
N THR A 51 -3.85 22.40 15.20
CA THR A 51 -4.98 23.05 14.54
C THR A 51 -4.83 22.95 13.01
N PRO A 52 -5.23 21.83 12.38
CA PRO A 52 -5.05 21.66 10.95
C PRO A 52 -5.94 22.62 10.16
N THR A 53 -5.45 23.05 9.00
CA THR A 53 -6.23 23.77 8.00
C THR A 53 -6.71 22.78 6.95
N LEU A 54 -8.01 22.76 6.68
CA LEU A 54 -8.66 21.90 5.72
C LEU A 54 -9.29 22.77 4.62
N VAL A 55 -8.87 22.55 3.39
CA VAL A 55 -9.38 23.20 2.20
C VAL A 55 -10.23 22.19 1.45
N SER A 56 -11.52 22.50 1.32
CA SER A 56 -12.50 21.74 0.56
C SER A 56 -12.67 22.40 -0.81
N THR A 57 -12.63 21.61 -1.89
CA THR A 57 -12.74 22.01 -3.29
C THR A 57 -13.83 21.22 -4.01
N LEU A 58 -13.98 19.93 -3.69
CA LEU A 58 -15.00 19.07 -4.29
C LEU A 58 -15.99 18.55 -3.26
N ASN A 59 -15.50 18.16 -2.09
CA ASN A 59 -16.31 17.44 -1.11
C ASN A 59 -16.76 18.37 0.00
N PRO A 60 -18.02 18.26 0.48
CA PRO A 60 -18.49 19.09 1.58
C PRO A 60 -17.60 18.91 2.81
N ILE A 61 -17.40 19.98 3.58
CA ILE A 61 -16.45 19.97 4.69
C ILE A 61 -16.83 18.96 5.77
N GLU A 62 -18.13 18.71 5.94
CA GLU A 62 -18.70 17.71 6.85
C GLU A 62 -18.21 16.30 6.50
N ASP A 63 -17.97 16.03 5.21
CA ASP A 63 -17.42 14.77 4.74
C ASP A 63 -15.90 14.67 4.92
N LEU A 64 -15.21 15.73 5.28
CA LEU A 64 -13.76 15.70 5.47
C LEU A 64 -13.37 15.77 6.95
N VAL A 65 -14.26 16.31 7.79
CA VAL A 65 -14.09 16.37 9.24
C VAL A 65 -14.40 15.00 9.88
N PRO A 66 -13.50 14.44 10.72
CA PRO A 66 -13.78 13.19 11.42
C PRO A 66 -14.98 13.33 12.38
N CYS A 67 -15.82 12.29 12.44
CA CYS A 67 -17.00 12.29 13.31
C CYS A 67 -16.60 12.44 14.79
N GLY A 68 -17.37 13.23 15.55
CA GLY A 68 -17.15 13.43 16.98
C GLY A 68 -16.05 14.42 17.35
N MET A 69 -15.47 15.15 16.39
CA MET A 69 -14.43 16.15 16.65
C MET A 69 -15.03 17.55 16.86
N PRO A 70 -14.51 18.33 17.83
CA PRO A 70 -14.97 19.70 18.04
C PRO A 70 -14.51 20.60 16.88
N VAL A 71 -15.48 21.17 16.15
CA VAL A 71 -15.27 21.99 14.94
C VAL A 71 -14.30 23.15 15.16
N GLY A 72 -14.25 23.72 16.37
CA GLY A 72 -13.38 24.86 16.70
C GLY A 72 -11.87 24.57 16.66
N ARG A 73 -11.44 23.31 16.50
CA ARG A 73 -10.00 22.95 16.40
C ARG A 73 -9.49 22.86 14.96
N ILE A 74 -10.39 22.82 13.98
CA ILE A 74 -10.03 22.67 12.57
C ILE A 74 -10.35 23.99 11.88
N LYS A 75 -9.37 24.58 11.18
CA LYS A 75 -9.61 25.74 10.33
C LYS A 75 -10.12 25.24 9.00
N THR A 76 -11.28 25.69 8.56
CA THR A 76 -11.89 25.23 7.32
C THR A 76 -11.94 26.36 6.30
N LEU A 77 -11.57 26.05 5.07
CA LEU A 77 -11.78 26.91 3.90
C LEU A 77 -12.61 26.09 2.90
N ASP A 78 -13.87 26.43 2.75
CA ASP A 78 -14.78 25.78 1.81
C ASP A 78 -14.79 26.53 0.48
N LEU A 79 -14.41 25.83 -0.58
CA LEU A 79 -14.45 26.26 -1.98
C LEU A 79 -15.39 25.37 -2.81
N SER A 80 -16.05 24.38 -2.21
CA SER A 80 -16.90 23.42 -2.94
C SER A 80 -18.13 24.05 -3.60
N GLY A 81 -18.60 25.20 -3.09
CA GLY A 81 -19.66 26.00 -3.70
C GLY A 81 -19.18 26.97 -4.79
N GLU A 82 -17.87 27.09 -4.99
CA GLU A 82 -17.27 28.04 -5.92
C GLU A 82 -16.86 27.32 -7.22
N VAL A 83 -17.83 27.02 -8.08
CA VAL A 83 -17.61 26.30 -9.35
C VAL A 83 -17.35 27.26 -10.51
N ALA A 84 -16.25 27.06 -11.24
CA ALA A 84 -15.88 27.87 -12.39
C ALA A 84 -17.00 27.96 -13.44
N GLY A 85 -17.33 29.18 -13.86
CA GLY A 85 -18.37 29.45 -14.86
C GLY A 85 -19.81 29.52 -14.32
N TYR A 86 -20.07 29.04 -13.10
CA TYR A 86 -21.39 29.15 -12.46
C TYR A 86 -21.41 30.18 -11.34
N SER A 87 -20.32 30.26 -10.59
CA SER A 87 -20.12 31.31 -9.59
C SER A 87 -19.45 32.51 -10.25
N ALA A 88 -19.72 33.72 -9.73
CA ALA A 88 -18.97 34.94 -10.07
C ALA A 88 -17.55 34.88 -9.48
N LEU A 89 -16.83 33.80 -9.81
CA LEU A 89 -15.49 33.53 -9.35
C LEU A 89 -14.57 34.62 -9.86
N GLY A 90 -13.85 35.22 -8.92
CA GLY A 90 -12.74 36.10 -9.22
C GLY A 90 -11.61 35.36 -9.95
N PRO A 91 -10.59 36.11 -10.42
CA PRO A 91 -9.39 35.53 -10.98
C PRO A 91 -8.74 34.54 -10.00
N PHE A 92 -8.05 33.51 -10.52
CA PHE A 92 -7.34 32.50 -9.71
C PHE A 92 -6.41 33.11 -8.64
N SER A 93 -5.90 34.32 -8.86
CA SER A 93 -5.09 35.05 -7.88
C SER A 93 -5.80 35.24 -6.54
N GLU A 94 -7.11 35.47 -6.54
CA GLU A 94 -7.90 35.65 -5.31
C GLU A 94 -8.07 34.32 -4.57
N THR A 95 -8.43 33.24 -5.28
CA THR A 95 -8.53 31.89 -4.71
C THR A 95 -7.18 31.44 -4.15
N LYS A 96 -6.10 31.69 -4.90
CA LYS A 96 -4.73 31.43 -4.48
C LYS A 96 -4.40 32.18 -3.19
N GLU A 97 -4.68 33.47 -3.13
CA GLU A 97 -4.41 34.30 -1.94
C GLU A 97 -5.23 33.83 -0.72
N ARG A 98 -6.50 33.45 -0.92
CA ARG A 98 -7.33 32.85 0.15
C ARG A 98 -6.75 31.55 0.69
N ILE A 99 -6.31 30.65 -0.19
CA ILE A 99 -5.69 29.38 0.23
C ILE A 99 -4.38 29.65 0.98
N VAL A 100 -3.50 30.50 0.44
CA VAL A 100 -2.20 30.83 1.07
C VAL A 100 -2.39 31.55 2.41
N SER A 101 -3.30 32.51 2.50
CA SER A 101 -3.58 33.27 3.74
C SER A 101 -4.29 32.43 4.82
N SER A 102 -4.98 31.36 4.43
CA SER A 102 -5.58 30.41 5.38
C SER A 102 -4.51 29.59 6.13
N TYR A 103 -3.31 29.46 5.56
CA TYR A 103 -2.20 28.76 6.19
C TYR A 103 -1.56 29.63 7.28
N LYS A 104 -1.62 29.16 8.54
CA LYS A 104 -1.01 29.84 9.69
C LYS A 104 0.01 28.96 10.44
N GLY A 105 0.55 27.95 9.75
CA GLY A 105 1.40 26.91 10.34
C GLY A 105 0.62 25.63 10.69
N GLY A 106 1.36 24.54 10.90
CA GLY A 106 0.78 23.22 11.15
C GLY A 106 0.49 22.47 9.85
N GLN A 107 -0.54 21.62 9.86
CA GLN A 107 -0.86 20.78 8.72
C GLN A 107 -1.92 21.43 7.84
N MET A 108 -1.71 21.40 6.54
CA MET A 108 -2.67 21.81 5.54
C MET A 108 -3.11 20.61 4.73
N PHE A 109 -4.42 20.40 4.65
CA PHE A 109 -5.08 19.35 3.90
C PHE A 109 -5.86 20.00 2.78
N ILE A 110 -5.64 19.57 1.54
CA ILE A 110 -6.40 20.04 0.38
C ILE A 110 -7.01 18.81 -0.27
N ASP A 111 -8.33 18.73 -0.31
CA ASP A 111 -9.00 17.69 -1.08
C ASP A 111 -8.97 18.04 -2.58
N ALA A 112 -9.10 17.03 -3.44
CA ALA A 112 -9.37 17.13 -4.87
C ALA A 112 -8.73 18.32 -5.62
N ILE A 113 -7.44 18.57 -5.42
CA ILE A 113 -6.74 19.71 -6.05
C ILE A 113 -6.71 19.62 -7.58
N ASP A 114 -6.97 18.43 -8.15
CA ASP A 114 -7.19 18.24 -9.57
C ASP A 114 -8.38 19.06 -10.10
N VAL A 115 -9.44 19.24 -9.31
CA VAL A 115 -10.61 20.05 -9.68
C VAL A 115 -10.20 21.52 -9.86
N LEU A 116 -9.33 22.05 -8.99
CA LEU A 116 -8.75 23.38 -9.20
C LEU A 116 -7.90 23.46 -10.48
N ALA A 117 -7.25 22.36 -10.87
CA ALA A 117 -6.46 22.33 -12.09
C ALA A 117 -7.35 22.26 -13.35
N GLU A 118 -8.52 21.64 -13.24
CA GLU A 118 -9.58 21.59 -14.27
C GLU A 118 -10.29 22.94 -14.41
N ASP A 119 -10.66 23.58 -13.30
CA ASP A 119 -11.33 24.89 -13.26
C ASP A 119 -10.43 26.03 -13.74
N TYR A 120 -9.12 25.90 -13.53
CA TYR A 120 -8.12 26.89 -13.91
C TYR A 120 -7.08 26.28 -14.86
N THR A 121 -5.79 26.39 -14.54
CA THR A 121 -4.73 25.75 -15.32
C THR A 121 -3.82 24.96 -14.40
N ALA A 122 -3.39 23.77 -14.87
CA ALA A 122 -2.48 22.92 -14.11
C ALA A 122 -1.20 23.66 -13.68
N SER A 123 -0.64 24.50 -14.55
CA SER A 123 0.56 25.30 -14.24
C SER A 123 0.34 26.26 -13.07
N SER A 124 -0.80 26.96 -13.05
CA SER A 124 -1.15 27.88 -11.95
C SER A 124 -1.31 27.13 -10.62
N VAL A 125 -1.94 25.95 -10.64
CA VAL A 125 -2.10 25.10 -9.45
C VAL A 125 -0.77 24.52 -8.98
N ILE A 126 0.10 24.07 -9.89
CA ILE A 126 1.47 23.63 -9.55
C ILE A 126 2.25 24.76 -8.87
N CYS A 127 2.12 26.00 -9.36
CA CYS A 127 2.72 27.18 -8.73
C CYS A 127 2.16 27.41 -7.32
N LEU A 128 0.84 27.29 -7.12
CA LEU A 128 0.22 27.35 -5.79
C LEU A 128 0.79 26.27 -4.85
N VAL A 129 0.88 25.01 -5.29
CA VAL A 129 1.44 23.92 -4.46
C VAL A 129 2.89 24.19 -4.10
N ARG A 130 3.71 24.73 -5.02
CA ARG A 130 5.10 25.12 -4.72
C ARG A 130 5.18 26.21 -3.66
N GLU A 131 4.33 27.21 -3.76
CA GLU A 131 4.28 28.32 -2.80
C GLU A 131 3.85 27.83 -1.42
N LEU A 132 2.80 27.03 -1.35
CA LEU A 132 2.35 26.38 -0.11
C LEU A 132 3.44 25.50 0.49
N LEU A 133 4.10 24.67 -0.32
CA LEU A 133 5.17 23.81 0.15
C LEU A 133 6.37 24.61 0.66
N THR A 134 6.66 25.77 0.06
CA THR A 134 7.71 26.68 0.54
C THR A 134 7.33 27.26 1.90
N SER A 135 6.09 27.73 2.05
CA SER A 135 5.54 28.21 3.33
C SER A 135 5.53 27.12 4.40
N VAL A 136 5.15 25.89 4.04
CA VAL A 136 5.15 24.73 4.94
C VAL A 136 6.57 24.39 5.38
N LYS A 137 7.55 24.37 4.47
CA LYS A 137 8.96 24.13 4.82
C LYS A 137 9.55 25.21 5.73
N ALA A 138 9.08 26.46 5.62
CA ALA A 138 9.52 27.55 6.48
C ALA A 138 9.03 27.38 7.93
N HIS A 139 7.81 26.84 8.12
CA HIS A 139 7.31 26.44 9.43
C HIS A 139 7.87 25.07 9.79
N LYS A 140 8.87 25.01 10.68
CA LYS A 140 9.46 23.76 11.18
C LYS A 140 8.39 22.72 11.62
N SER A 141 8.79 21.45 11.74
CA SER A 141 7.95 20.33 12.20
C SER A 141 7.03 20.74 13.37
N PRO A 142 5.72 20.41 13.34
CA PRO A 142 5.07 19.32 12.59
C PRO A 142 4.42 19.69 11.24
N SER A 143 4.78 20.81 10.62
CA SER A 143 4.03 21.33 9.46
C SER A 143 4.09 20.47 8.19
N ARG A 144 2.95 20.08 7.62
CA ARG A 144 2.91 19.26 6.38
C ARG A 144 1.80 19.69 5.44
N LEU A 145 2.04 19.59 4.13
CA LEU A 145 1.04 19.71 3.09
C LEU A 145 0.59 18.31 2.68
N VAL A 146 -0.70 18.04 2.81
CA VAL A 146 -1.34 16.77 2.46
C VAL A 146 -2.31 17.02 1.32
N LEU A 147 -2.09 16.37 0.17
CA LEU A 147 -2.93 16.48 -1.00
C LEU A 147 -3.65 15.16 -1.29
N LEU A 148 -4.94 15.25 -1.58
CA LEU A 148 -5.71 14.17 -2.19
C LEU A 148 -5.70 14.35 -3.71
N LEU A 149 -5.16 13.38 -4.44
CA LEU A 149 -4.98 13.44 -5.90
C LEU A 149 -5.57 12.21 -6.59
N SER A 150 -6.37 12.44 -7.62
CA SER A 150 -6.85 11.40 -8.53
C SER A 150 -5.75 10.99 -9.53
N GLU A 151 -6.07 10.06 -10.44
CA GLU A 151 -5.16 9.59 -11.51
C GLU A 151 -5.03 10.60 -12.67
N GLY A 152 -4.95 11.89 -12.36
CA GLY A 152 -4.87 12.98 -13.34
C GLY A 152 -3.45 13.32 -13.81
N SER A 153 -3.37 14.29 -14.73
CA SER A 153 -2.11 14.82 -15.26
C SER A 153 -1.22 15.44 -14.18
N LEU A 154 -1.85 16.11 -13.21
CA LEU A 154 -1.19 16.82 -12.12
C LEU A 154 -0.36 15.88 -11.23
N LEU A 155 -0.85 14.67 -10.98
CA LEU A 155 -0.16 13.67 -10.15
C LEU A 155 1.27 13.42 -10.63
N SER A 156 1.46 13.23 -11.94
CA SER A 156 2.77 12.94 -12.52
C SER A 156 3.80 14.06 -12.28
N HIS A 157 3.34 15.32 -12.30
CA HIS A 157 4.18 16.48 -12.04
C HIS A 157 4.52 16.62 -10.56
N LEU A 158 3.56 16.37 -9.67
CA LEU A 158 3.73 16.53 -8.23
C LEU A 158 4.56 15.42 -7.58
N ILE A 159 4.48 14.18 -8.08
CA ILE A 159 5.28 13.07 -7.55
C ILE A 159 6.72 13.06 -8.09
N SER A 160 7.03 13.87 -9.11
CA SER A 160 8.35 13.93 -9.72
C SER A 160 9.42 14.33 -8.68
N PRO A 161 10.61 13.71 -8.68
CA PRO A 161 11.74 14.15 -7.85
C PRO A 161 12.17 15.59 -8.11
N THR A 162 11.87 16.14 -9.29
CA THR A 162 12.15 17.54 -9.64
C THR A 162 11.22 18.53 -8.96
N PHE A 163 10.03 18.09 -8.51
CA PHE A 163 9.08 18.93 -7.81
C PHE A 163 9.41 19.04 -6.32
N SER A 164 9.63 17.90 -5.67
CA SER A 164 10.09 17.83 -4.29
C SER A 164 11.08 16.68 -4.09
N THR A 165 12.19 16.99 -3.42
CA THR A 165 13.21 16.01 -3.04
C THR A 165 12.73 15.07 -1.93
N THR A 166 11.76 15.52 -1.13
CA THR A 166 11.07 14.73 -0.11
C THR A 166 9.60 14.53 -0.48
N LEU A 167 9.10 13.31 -0.36
CA LEU A 167 7.72 12.94 -0.70
C LEU A 167 7.30 11.73 0.12
N THR A 168 6.13 11.80 0.73
CA THR A 168 5.41 10.61 1.17
C THR A 168 4.23 10.39 0.23
N LEU A 169 4.16 9.22 -0.40
CA LEU A 169 3.09 8.83 -1.30
C LEU A 169 2.36 7.62 -0.71
N LEU A 170 1.06 7.77 -0.49
CA LEU A 170 0.16 6.72 -0.04
C LEU A 170 -0.69 6.27 -1.22
N THR A 171 -0.56 5.01 -1.62
CA THR A 171 -1.33 4.42 -2.73
C THR A 171 -2.15 3.25 -2.23
N PRO A 172 -3.49 3.36 -2.19
CA PRO A 172 -4.33 2.23 -1.83
C PRO A 172 -4.34 1.19 -2.96
N HIS A 173 -4.36 -0.09 -2.57
CA HIS A 173 -4.42 -1.28 -3.41
C HIS A 173 -5.51 -2.23 -2.91
N SER A 174 -6.21 -2.86 -3.85
CA SER A 174 -7.23 -3.84 -3.53
C SER A 174 -6.56 -5.13 -3.05
N SER A 175 -7.13 -5.77 -2.03
CA SER A 175 -6.70 -7.09 -1.54
C SER A 175 -6.74 -8.12 -2.68
N ALA A 176 -7.79 -8.07 -3.50
CA ALA A 176 -7.98 -8.91 -4.67
C ALA A 176 -6.82 -8.82 -5.66
N LEU A 177 -6.28 -7.61 -5.93
CA LEU A 177 -5.12 -7.45 -6.80
C LEU A 177 -3.90 -8.18 -6.23
N LEU A 178 -3.60 -7.98 -4.95
CA LEU A 178 -2.42 -8.55 -4.32
C LEU A 178 -2.50 -10.09 -4.27
N THR A 179 -3.66 -10.64 -3.89
CA THR A 179 -3.91 -12.07 -3.92
C THR A 179 -3.80 -12.64 -5.34
N HIS A 180 -4.36 -11.95 -6.34
CA HIS A 180 -4.27 -12.36 -7.73
C HIS A 180 -2.82 -12.41 -8.22
N LEU A 181 -2.03 -11.35 -7.96
CA LEU A 181 -0.62 -11.30 -8.35
C LEU A 181 0.22 -12.34 -7.62
N SER A 182 -0.03 -12.56 -6.33
CA SER A 182 0.66 -13.57 -5.54
C SER A 182 0.43 -14.98 -6.10
N LYS A 183 -0.82 -15.31 -6.46
CA LYS A 183 -1.17 -16.60 -7.08
C LYS A 183 -0.59 -16.72 -8.49
N LEU A 184 -0.70 -15.68 -9.31
CA LEU A 184 -0.26 -15.69 -10.70
C LEU A 184 1.27 -15.81 -10.84
N TYR A 185 2.02 -15.15 -9.95
CA TYR A 185 3.49 -15.11 -10.00
C TYR A 185 4.15 -15.96 -8.90
N LEU A 186 3.37 -16.77 -8.18
CA LEU A 186 3.83 -17.63 -7.07
C LEU A 186 4.77 -16.92 -6.09
N SER A 187 4.50 -15.63 -5.87
CA SER A 187 5.34 -14.74 -5.09
C SER A 187 4.62 -14.42 -3.78
N PRO A 188 5.18 -14.76 -2.60
CA PRO A 188 4.52 -14.51 -1.34
C PRO A 188 4.34 -13.01 -1.10
N ILE A 189 3.21 -12.66 -0.50
CA ILE A 189 2.92 -11.29 -0.10
C ILE A 189 3.65 -11.04 1.23
N SER A 190 4.33 -9.91 1.35
CA SER A 190 4.98 -9.50 2.61
C SER A 190 4.88 -7.99 2.79
N GLU A 191 5.11 -7.51 4.02
CA GLU A 191 5.09 -6.07 4.32
C GLU A 191 6.22 -5.31 3.63
N ASN A 192 7.34 -6.02 3.38
CA ASN A 192 8.46 -5.55 2.58
C ASN A 192 8.63 -6.49 1.37
N PRO A 193 7.84 -6.32 0.30
CA PRO A 193 7.88 -7.18 -0.87
C PRO A 193 9.25 -7.22 -1.53
N SER A 194 9.53 -8.34 -2.20
CA SER A 194 10.73 -8.49 -3.02
C SER A 194 10.74 -7.47 -4.17
N PRO A 195 11.92 -7.08 -4.69
CA PRO A 195 12.02 -6.19 -5.86
C PRO A 195 11.21 -6.69 -7.07
N ASN A 196 11.17 -8.01 -7.29
CA ASN A 196 10.41 -8.62 -8.37
C ASN A 196 8.91 -8.41 -8.19
N TYR A 197 8.39 -8.60 -6.96
CA TYR A 197 6.98 -8.36 -6.67
C TYR A 197 6.62 -6.89 -6.86
N TRP A 198 7.49 -5.96 -6.44
CA TRP A 198 7.27 -4.53 -6.69
C TRP A 198 7.16 -4.20 -8.18
N MET A 199 8.06 -4.76 -9.00
CA MET A 199 8.00 -4.57 -10.45
C MET A 199 6.68 -5.08 -11.04
N VAL A 200 6.23 -6.26 -10.61
CA VAL A 200 4.96 -6.85 -11.04
C VAL A 200 3.77 -5.98 -10.61
N LEU A 201 3.74 -5.57 -9.34
CA LEU A 201 2.69 -4.72 -8.78
C LEU A 201 2.62 -3.37 -9.50
N GLU A 202 3.75 -2.70 -9.72
CA GLU A 202 3.80 -1.44 -10.45
C GLU A 202 3.29 -1.58 -11.90
N ASN A 203 3.63 -2.68 -12.58
CA ASN A 203 3.13 -2.95 -13.92
C ASN A 203 1.63 -3.22 -13.94
N ALA A 204 1.11 -3.95 -12.94
CA ALA A 204 -0.33 -4.20 -12.81
C ALA A 204 -1.11 -2.90 -12.50
N VAL A 205 -0.54 -2.02 -11.67
CA VAL A 205 -1.11 -0.69 -11.36
C VAL A 205 -1.13 0.18 -12.62
N LYS A 206 -0.05 0.22 -13.39
CA LYS A 206 0.00 0.96 -14.68
C LYS A 206 -1.03 0.45 -15.70
N ARG A 207 -1.32 -0.85 -15.68
CA ARG A 207 -2.34 -1.49 -16.52
C ARG A 207 -3.75 -1.38 -15.96
N GLN A 208 -3.94 -0.73 -14.81
CA GLN A 208 -5.22 -0.62 -14.11
C GLN A 208 -5.86 -1.99 -13.78
N THR A 209 -5.07 -3.07 -13.70
CA THR A 209 -5.57 -4.42 -13.39
C THR A 209 -6.26 -4.45 -12.02
N GLY A 210 -5.77 -3.68 -11.05
CA GLY A 210 -6.41 -3.56 -9.73
C GLY A 210 -7.80 -2.96 -9.78
N LYS A 211 -8.02 -1.98 -10.67
CA LYS A 211 -9.33 -1.38 -10.90
C LYS A 211 -10.26 -2.38 -11.57
N GLU A 212 -9.79 -3.09 -12.59
CA GLU A 212 -10.60 -4.15 -13.24
C GLU A 212 -11.01 -5.25 -12.24
N LEU A 213 -10.08 -5.74 -11.42
CA LEU A 213 -10.37 -6.77 -10.42
C LEU A 213 -11.29 -6.26 -9.32
N ALA A 214 -11.14 -5.02 -8.87
CA ALA A 214 -12.02 -4.42 -7.87
C ALA A 214 -13.42 -4.16 -8.41
N LEU A 215 -13.58 -3.89 -9.72
CA LEU A 215 -14.87 -3.66 -10.36
C LEU A 215 -15.54 -4.94 -10.88
N ARG A 216 -14.80 -6.05 -11.02
CA ARG A 216 -15.33 -7.36 -11.40
C ARG A 216 -15.93 -8.13 -10.21
N GLY A 217 -16.51 -7.42 -9.24
CA GLY A 217 -17.13 -8.03 -8.06
C GLY A 217 -18.05 -9.18 -8.44
N GLU A 218 -18.11 -10.20 -7.58
CA GLU A 218 -19.10 -11.27 -7.69
C GLU A 218 -20.51 -10.66 -7.71
N GLU A 219 -21.41 -11.24 -8.51
CA GLU A 219 -22.82 -10.83 -8.57
C GLU A 219 -23.36 -10.75 -7.13
N ASP A 220 -23.95 -9.59 -6.75
CA ASP A 220 -24.46 -9.21 -5.42
C ASP A 220 -23.51 -8.48 -4.43
N VAL A 221 -22.26 -8.13 -4.80
CA VAL A 221 -21.41 -7.26 -3.95
C VAL A 221 -21.59 -5.79 -4.31
N GLU A 222 -22.05 -4.97 -3.36
CA GLU A 222 -22.18 -3.51 -3.54
C GLU A 222 -20.83 -2.87 -3.90
N PHE A 223 -20.83 -2.02 -4.93
CA PHE A 223 -19.64 -1.32 -5.41
C PHE A 223 -19.22 -0.21 -4.44
N GLY A 224 -17.96 -0.26 -4.02
CA GLY A 224 -17.30 0.79 -3.24
C GLY A 224 -16.84 0.27 -1.89
N TRP A 225 -15.90 0.99 -1.27
CA TRP A 225 -15.39 0.65 0.06
C TRP A 225 -16.54 0.54 1.08
N ALA A 226 -16.99 -0.68 1.33
CA ALA A 226 -18.09 -0.94 2.24
C ALA A 226 -17.60 -0.81 3.70
N LYS A 227 -18.51 -0.44 4.61
CA LYS A 227 -18.19 -0.36 6.05
C LYS A 227 -17.67 -1.73 6.54
N GLY A 228 -16.37 -1.82 6.78
CA GLY A 228 -15.73 -3.05 7.25
C GLY A 228 -14.64 -3.58 6.32
N GLU A 229 -14.54 -3.06 5.09
CA GLU A 229 -13.54 -3.52 4.15
C GLU A 229 -12.13 -3.06 4.52
N VAL A 230 -11.20 -3.97 4.28
CA VAL A 230 -9.79 -3.75 4.51
C VAL A 230 -9.14 -3.23 3.25
N VAL A 231 -8.27 -2.23 3.40
CA VAL A 231 -7.47 -1.71 2.29
C VAL A 231 -5.99 -1.93 2.57
N VAL A 232 -5.23 -2.30 1.54
CA VAL A 232 -3.78 -2.36 1.63
C VAL A 232 -3.20 -1.09 1.06
N ILE A 233 -2.33 -0.42 1.80
CA ILE A 233 -1.67 0.82 1.43
C ILE A 233 -0.22 0.53 1.09
N GLN A 234 0.16 0.86 -0.13
CA GLN A 234 1.56 1.07 -0.46
C GLN A 234 2.01 2.43 0.09
N VAL A 235 2.98 2.38 0.98
CA VAL A 235 3.68 3.57 1.49
C VAL A 235 4.98 3.72 0.73
N LEU A 236 5.22 4.89 0.15
CA LEU A 236 6.50 5.25 -0.44
C LEU A 236 6.98 6.54 0.21
N VAL A 237 8.14 6.48 0.86
CA VAL A 237 8.80 7.64 1.48
C VAL A 237 10.11 7.92 0.75
N ARG A 238 10.21 9.10 0.15
CA ARG A 238 11.41 9.62 -0.49
C ARG A 238 12.08 10.63 0.43
N LYS A 239 13.35 10.38 0.73
CA LYS A 239 14.23 11.21 1.57
C LYS A 239 15.12 12.09 0.70
N ALA A 240 15.54 13.24 1.24
CA ALA A 240 16.35 14.21 0.53
C ALA A 240 17.76 13.70 0.16
N THR A 241 18.26 12.67 0.83
CA THR A 241 19.63 12.15 0.68
C THR A 241 19.93 11.48 -0.66
N GLY A 242 18.94 11.35 -1.56
CA GLY A 242 19.13 10.85 -2.93
C GLY A 242 19.51 9.37 -3.02
N GLY A 243 19.33 8.79 -4.22
CA GLY A 243 19.72 7.40 -4.54
C GLY A 243 18.77 6.30 -4.04
N MET A 244 19.14 5.03 -4.28
CA MET A 244 18.34 3.86 -3.88
C MET A 244 18.11 3.76 -2.37
N LYS A 245 19.08 4.21 -1.55
CA LYS A 245 18.94 4.31 -0.09
C LYS A 245 18.02 5.46 0.36
N GLY A 246 17.66 6.36 -0.56
CA GLY A 246 16.77 7.50 -0.32
C GLY A 246 15.29 7.17 -0.44
N THR A 247 14.90 5.98 -0.90
CA THR A 247 13.49 5.60 -1.00
C THR A 247 13.20 4.39 -0.10
N SER A 248 12.19 4.52 0.76
CA SER A 248 11.67 3.44 1.59
C SER A 248 10.26 3.09 1.10
N ARG A 249 9.94 1.79 1.02
CA ARG A 249 8.63 1.31 0.58
C ARG A 249 8.13 0.21 1.50
N SER A 250 6.85 0.19 1.79
CA SER A 250 6.17 -0.90 2.51
C SER A 250 4.75 -1.12 1.98
N LEU A 251 4.22 -2.32 2.18
CA LEU A 251 2.80 -2.65 2.03
C LEU A 251 2.22 -2.91 3.42
N GLU A 252 1.26 -2.08 3.83
CA GLU A 252 0.66 -2.16 5.16
C GLU A 252 -0.85 -2.04 5.04
N ALA A 253 -1.60 -2.65 5.96
CA ALA A 253 -3.06 -2.66 5.84
C ALA A 253 -3.75 -1.74 6.84
N LEU A 254 -4.88 -1.17 6.40
CA LEU A 254 -5.77 -0.37 7.22
C LEU A 254 -7.11 -1.07 7.36
N THR A 255 -7.53 -1.23 8.61
CA THR A 255 -8.85 -1.74 8.98
C THR A 255 -9.66 -0.65 9.68
N PRO A 256 -10.98 -0.58 9.44
CA PRO A 256 -11.85 0.27 10.24
C PRO A 256 -11.93 -0.25 11.67
N THR A 257 -11.92 0.66 12.64
CA THR A 257 -12.06 0.35 14.07
C THR A 257 -13.55 0.36 14.47
N SER A 258 -13.85 -0.10 15.69
CA SER A 258 -15.17 0.05 16.32
C SER A 258 -15.60 1.53 16.46
N LEU A 259 -14.64 2.45 16.50
CA LEU A 259 -14.91 3.88 16.50
C LEU A 259 -15.26 4.36 15.07
N PRO A 260 -16.39 5.03 14.87
CA PRO A 260 -16.83 5.44 13.54
C PRO A 260 -15.83 6.39 12.89
N GLY A 261 -15.29 5.98 11.74
CA GLY A 261 -14.35 6.78 10.94
C GLY A 261 -12.90 6.74 11.41
N ALA A 262 -12.56 5.93 12.43
CA ALA A 262 -11.17 5.71 12.83
C ALA A 262 -10.59 4.50 12.10
N LEU A 263 -9.33 4.62 11.68
CA LEU A 263 -8.57 3.54 11.03
C LEU A 263 -7.38 3.10 11.88
N VAL A 264 -7.13 1.80 11.90
CA VAL A 264 -5.99 1.20 12.59
C VAL A 264 -5.11 0.46 11.58
N VAL A 265 -3.80 0.64 11.74
CA VAL A 265 -2.79 -0.11 10.98
C VAL A 265 -2.72 -1.51 11.57
N CYS A 266 -2.78 -2.52 10.71
CA CYS A 266 -2.77 -3.92 11.10
C CYS A 266 -1.79 -4.71 10.22
N PRO A 267 -1.23 -5.81 10.75
CA PRO A 267 -0.29 -6.63 10.00
C PRO A 267 -0.94 -7.22 8.75
N LEU A 268 -0.20 -7.26 7.64
CA LEU A 268 -0.74 -7.73 6.36
C LEU A 268 -1.19 -9.21 6.43
N SER A 269 -0.52 -10.00 7.26
CA SER A 269 -0.84 -11.41 7.54
C SER A 269 -2.21 -11.62 8.18
N SER A 270 -2.78 -10.60 8.82
CA SER A 270 -4.10 -10.71 9.44
C SER A 270 -5.25 -10.66 8.43
N ILE A 271 -4.95 -10.32 7.17
CA ILE A 271 -5.95 -9.99 6.15
C ILE A 271 -5.74 -10.83 4.90
N LEU A 272 -4.48 -10.99 4.50
CA LEU A 272 -4.11 -11.74 3.32
C LEU A 272 -3.40 -13.01 3.73
N ASP A 273 -3.77 -14.08 3.04
CA ASP A 273 -2.94 -15.27 3.04
C ASP A 273 -1.62 -14.94 2.34
N LEU A 274 -0.55 -14.90 3.12
CA LEU A 274 0.78 -14.56 2.63
C LEU A 274 1.40 -15.71 1.83
N THR A 275 0.84 -16.92 1.94
CA THR A 275 1.31 -18.10 1.24
C THR A 275 0.45 -18.39 0.01
N PRO A 276 1.04 -18.42 -1.20
CA PRO A 276 0.28 -18.75 -2.41
C PRO A 276 -0.15 -20.23 -2.46
N PHE A 277 0.36 -21.06 -1.55
CA PHE A 277 0.14 -22.50 -1.48
C PHE A 277 -0.57 -22.93 -0.20
N SER A 278 -1.34 -22.06 0.44
CA SER A 278 -2.18 -22.51 1.53
C SER A 278 -3.01 -23.70 1.07
N LEU A 279 -2.88 -24.80 1.81
CA LEU A 279 -3.69 -25.98 1.56
C LEU A 279 -5.15 -25.53 1.53
N PRO A 280 -5.99 -26.08 0.64
CA PRO A 280 -7.42 -25.77 0.64
C PRO A 280 -7.89 -25.90 2.08
N GLN A 281 -8.47 -24.83 2.63
CA GLN A 281 -8.97 -24.81 4.00
C GLN A 281 -9.78 -26.09 4.18
N SER A 282 -9.23 -27.03 4.96
CA SER A 282 -9.93 -28.25 5.30
C SER A 282 -11.23 -27.78 5.91
N SER A 283 -12.34 -27.94 5.19
CA SER A 283 -13.66 -27.70 5.71
C SER A 283 -13.78 -28.59 6.94
N SER A 284 -13.64 -27.99 8.13
CA SER A 284 -13.77 -28.67 9.40
C SER A 284 -15.26 -28.93 9.67
N VAL A 285 -15.85 -29.71 8.78
CA VAL A 285 -17.12 -30.39 9.00
C VAL A 285 -16.75 -31.79 9.45
N LEU A 286 -16.80 -31.99 10.77
CA LEU A 286 -16.88 -33.26 11.49
C LEU A 286 -16.21 -34.49 10.84
N GLY A 287 -15.03 -34.86 11.35
CA GLY A 287 -14.76 -36.25 11.73
C GLY A 287 -14.57 -37.31 10.63
N THR A 288 -14.42 -36.94 9.36
CA THR A 288 -14.01 -37.89 8.33
C THR A 288 -12.55 -37.69 7.98
N THR A 289 -11.73 -38.71 8.25
CA THR A 289 -10.36 -38.86 7.73
C THR A 289 -10.36 -38.57 6.24
N GLU A 290 -9.61 -37.56 5.81
CA GLU A 290 -9.53 -37.19 4.39
C GLU A 290 -9.04 -38.39 3.55
N PRO A 291 -9.64 -38.64 2.38
CA PRO A 291 -9.15 -39.63 1.46
C PRO A 291 -7.76 -39.23 0.97
N THR A 292 -6.72 -39.91 1.45
CA THR A 292 -5.37 -39.78 0.89
C THR A 292 -5.40 -40.06 -0.62
N HIS A 293 -4.52 -39.44 -1.42
CA HIS A 293 -4.44 -39.65 -2.88
C HIS A 293 -4.40 -41.14 -3.29
N ALA A 294 -3.91 -42.01 -2.40
CA ALA A 294 -3.93 -43.47 -2.54
C ALA A 294 -5.34 -44.09 -2.64
N SER A 295 -6.37 -43.42 -2.09
CA SER A 295 -7.76 -43.86 -2.07
C SER A 295 -8.62 -43.34 -3.23
N LEU A 296 -8.09 -42.41 -4.03
CA LEU A 296 -8.83 -41.76 -5.13
C LEU A 296 -8.67 -42.46 -6.49
N ASP A 297 -8.06 -43.64 -6.54
CA ASP A 297 -7.83 -44.47 -7.73
C ASP A 297 -7.43 -43.66 -8.99
N LEU A 298 -6.58 -42.65 -8.76
CA LEU A 298 -6.11 -41.75 -9.81
C LEU A 298 -5.13 -42.51 -10.72
N PRO A 299 -5.18 -42.31 -12.04
CA PRO A 299 -4.39 -43.07 -13.02
C PRO A 299 -2.88 -42.82 -12.93
N PHE A 300 -2.43 -41.85 -12.13
CA PHE A 300 -1.02 -41.54 -11.88
C PHE A 300 -0.73 -41.42 -10.37
N ASN A 301 -0.95 -42.48 -9.60
CA ASN A 301 -0.52 -42.48 -8.21
C ASN A 301 1.01 -42.63 -8.13
N LEU A 302 1.71 -41.52 -7.82
CA LEU A 302 3.17 -41.51 -7.57
C LEU A 302 3.54 -42.17 -6.23
N ALA A 303 2.56 -42.32 -5.32
CA ALA A 303 2.74 -43.06 -4.08
C ALA A 303 2.40 -44.54 -4.29
N LEU A 304 3.35 -45.43 -4.01
CA LEU A 304 3.11 -46.87 -4.01
C LEU A 304 2.08 -47.22 -2.93
N THR A 305 1.03 -47.94 -3.32
CA THR A 305 0.07 -48.54 -2.36
C THR A 305 0.78 -49.55 -1.46
N ASP A 306 0.23 -49.82 -0.27
CA ASP A 306 0.85 -50.75 0.68
C ASP A 306 1.03 -52.16 0.08
N LYS A 307 0.09 -52.61 -0.77
CA LYS A 307 0.22 -53.88 -1.52
C LYS A 307 1.37 -53.83 -2.54
N GLN A 308 1.63 -52.69 -3.16
CA GLN A 308 2.75 -52.53 -4.10
C GLN A 308 4.09 -52.42 -3.37
N LYS A 309 4.15 -51.77 -2.20
CA LYS A 309 5.34 -51.77 -1.33
C LYS A 309 5.67 -53.20 -0.89
N GLN A 310 4.68 -53.94 -0.41
CA GLN A 310 4.85 -55.32 0.03
C GLN A 310 5.29 -56.25 -1.10
N LYS A 311 4.77 -56.04 -2.32
CA LYS A 311 5.24 -56.78 -3.52
C LYS A 311 6.66 -56.40 -3.91
N ARG A 312 7.04 -55.12 -3.81
CA ARG A 312 8.41 -54.67 -4.10
C ARG A 312 9.42 -55.27 -3.13
N ASP A 313 9.07 -55.37 -1.85
CA ASP A 313 9.92 -55.97 -0.82
C ASP A 313 10.04 -57.51 -0.97
N GLN A 314 9.14 -58.13 -1.74
CA GLN A 314 9.18 -59.56 -2.09
C GLN A 314 9.91 -59.84 -3.40
N VAL A 315 10.25 -58.82 -4.20
CA VAL A 315 11.06 -59.01 -5.41
C VAL A 315 12.52 -59.09 -4.97
N PRO A 316 13.17 -60.26 -5.11
CA PRO A 316 14.59 -60.40 -4.76
C PRO A 316 15.40 -59.48 -5.67
N LEU A 317 16.13 -58.54 -5.08
CA LEU A 317 16.98 -57.63 -5.84
C LEU A 317 18.11 -58.46 -6.46
N PRO A 318 18.25 -58.50 -7.80
CA PRO A 318 19.14 -59.44 -8.48
C PRO A 318 20.64 -59.18 -8.27
N TYR A 319 21.03 -58.17 -7.48
CA TYR A 319 22.42 -57.81 -7.22
C TYR A 319 22.68 -57.36 -5.77
N ALA A 320 21.96 -57.91 -4.79
CA ALA A 320 22.43 -57.87 -3.41
C ALA A 320 23.55 -58.92 -3.24
N HIS A 321 24.70 -58.69 -3.88
CA HIS A 321 25.90 -59.44 -3.57
C HIS A 321 26.27 -59.15 -2.12
N GLU A 322 26.41 -60.22 -1.33
CA GLU A 322 27.05 -60.23 -0.03
C GLU A 322 28.45 -59.61 -0.17
N GLY A 323 28.56 -58.35 0.24
CA GLY A 323 29.78 -57.57 0.20
C GLY A 323 29.85 -56.71 1.45
N GLU A 324 30.46 -57.30 2.48
CA GLU A 324 30.96 -56.61 3.67
C GLU A 324 31.78 -55.38 3.22
N GLY A 325 31.41 -54.18 3.68
CA GLY A 325 32.22 -52.97 3.52
C GLY A 325 31.65 -51.90 2.57
N ALA A 326 30.70 -51.11 3.07
CA ALA A 326 30.46 -49.75 2.59
C ALA A 326 30.02 -48.86 3.76
N SER A 327 30.93 -48.66 4.72
CA SER A 327 30.91 -47.45 5.52
C SER A 327 31.07 -46.27 4.55
N GLY A 328 29.98 -45.54 4.35
CA GLY A 328 29.96 -44.35 3.52
C GLY A 328 30.84 -43.26 4.12
N ASP A 329 32.10 -43.25 3.70
CA ASP A 329 33.00 -42.11 3.82
C ASP A 329 33.14 -41.52 2.42
N LEU A 330 32.28 -40.54 2.11
CA LEU A 330 32.35 -39.74 0.90
C LEU A 330 33.52 -38.77 1.05
N ILE A 331 34.68 -39.16 0.52
CA ILE A 331 35.82 -38.26 0.34
C ILE A 331 35.44 -37.27 -0.77
N TRP A 332 35.10 -36.03 -0.39
CA TRP A 332 35.06 -34.90 -1.30
C TRP A 332 36.50 -34.47 -1.58
N ILE A 333 36.95 -34.60 -2.83
CA ILE A 333 38.20 -34.00 -3.27
C ILE A 333 37.87 -32.54 -3.59
N ASP A 334 38.39 -31.64 -2.75
CA ASP A 334 38.42 -30.21 -3.02
C ASP A 334 39.41 -29.95 -4.18
N GLU A 335 38.89 -29.52 -5.33
CA GLU A 335 39.71 -28.90 -6.39
C GLU A 335 39.77 -27.39 -6.13
N GLU A 336 40.75 -26.98 -5.31
CA GLU A 336 41.29 -25.61 -5.33
C GLU A 336 42.50 -25.52 -6.27
N GLU A 337 42.52 -24.41 -7.00
CA GLU A 337 43.68 -23.70 -7.54
C GLU A 337 44.60 -24.41 -8.55
N THR A 338 44.50 -23.98 -9.81
CA THR A 338 45.70 -23.59 -10.56
C THR A 338 45.48 -22.25 -11.23
N ASP A 339 46.19 -21.28 -10.65
CA ASP A 339 46.71 -20.03 -11.19
C ASP A 339 47.28 -20.22 -12.61
N ASP A 340 46.97 -19.30 -13.53
CA ASP A 340 47.77 -19.06 -14.74
C ASP A 340 47.85 -17.54 -14.96
N GLU A 341 48.92 -16.95 -14.42
CA GLU A 341 49.44 -15.63 -14.75
C GLU A 341 50.16 -15.61 -16.12
N GLU A 342 50.07 -14.45 -16.79
CA GLU A 342 50.96 -13.89 -17.84
C GLU A 342 51.04 -14.56 -19.24
N ILE A 343 50.63 -13.80 -20.27
CA ILE A 343 51.49 -12.92 -21.10
C ILE A 343 50.66 -11.74 -21.64
#